data_AF-A0A2E9T838-F1
#
_entry.id   AF-A0A2E9T838-F1
#
_cell.length_a   1.000
_cell.length_b   1.000
_cell.length_c   1.000
_cell.angle_alpha   90.00
_cell.angle_beta   90.00
_cell.angle_gamma   90.00
#
_symmetry.space_group_name_H-M   'P 1'
#
loop_
_entity.id
_entity.type
_entity.pdbx_description
1 polymer ?
#
loop_
_entity_poly.entity_id
_entity_poly.type
_entity_poly.pdbx_seq_one_letter_code
_entity_poly.pdbx_strand_id
1 'polypeptide(L)' 'SDLRNVYYDILVFFSPSGINSLFKNFPDFKQNDTKIAVYGITTHEAAENANLRIDISAPKPGLPSMSMALEKYITAKK' A
#
# COMPACT_ATOMS: atom_id res chain seq x y z
N SER A 1 -5.44 -3.67 23.60
CA SER A 1 -5.56 -4.80 22.66
C SER A 1 -4.33 -4.80 21.76
N ASP A 2 -3.58 -5.90 21.79
CA ASP A 2 -2.18 -6.09 21.39
C ASP A 2 -1.79 -5.90 19.92
N LEU A 3 -2.66 -5.32 19.08
CA LEU A 3 -2.37 -5.09 17.66
C LEU A 3 -1.38 -3.94 17.39
N ARG A 4 -1.03 -3.16 18.42
CA ARG A 4 -0.14 -1.99 18.27
C ARG A 4 1.30 -2.35 17.90
N ASN A 5 1.69 -3.62 18.03
CA ASN A 5 3.06 -4.09 17.76
C ASN A 5 3.15 -5.04 16.56
N VAL A 6 2.14 -5.06 15.68
CA VAL A 6 2.24 -5.80 14.41
C VAL A 6 2.75 -4.84 13.34
N TYR A 7 4.05 -4.95 13.05
CA TYR A 7 4.69 -4.23 11.97
C TYR A 7 4.54 -5.04 10.69
N TYR A 8 3.89 -4.47 9.69
CA TYR A 8 3.77 -5.07 8.37
C TYR A 8 4.80 -4.45 7.44
N ASP A 9 5.56 -5.27 6.73
CA ASP A 9 6.49 -4.80 5.70
C ASP A 9 5.76 -4.17 4.52
N ILE A 10 4.57 -4.66 4.19
CA ILE A 10 3.76 -4.20 3.05
C ILE A 10 2.29 -4.06 3.47
N LEU A 11 1.69 -2.89 3.22
CA LEU A 11 0.26 -2.65 3.30
C LEU A 11 -0.33 -2.56 1.90
N VAL A 12 -1.36 -3.35 1.63
CA VAL A 12 -2.02 -3.41 0.32
C VAL A 12 -3.42 -2.79 0.40
N PHE A 13 -3.69 -1.82 -0.48
CA PHE A 13 -4.98 -1.14 -0.58
C PHE A 13 -5.63 -1.41 -1.93
N PHE A 14 -6.90 -1.79 -1.89
CA PHE A 14 -7.73 -2.05 -3.09
C PHE A 14 -8.79 -0.97 -3.34
N SER A 15 -8.92 -0.01 -2.43
CA SER A 15 -9.88 1.09 -2.53
C SER A 15 -9.41 2.35 -1.80
N PRO A 16 -9.87 3.55 -2.20
CA PRO A 16 -9.66 4.79 -1.47
C PRO A 16 -10.12 4.74 -0.01
N SER A 17 -11.20 4.00 0.26
CA SER A 17 -11.73 3.84 1.62
C SER A 17 -10.75 3.14 2.56
N GLY A 18 -9.88 2.27 2.05
CA GLY A 18 -8.82 1.65 2.85
C GLY A 18 -7.79 2.68 3.34
N ILE A 19 -7.41 3.63 2.48
CA ILE A 19 -6.50 4.74 2.84
C ILE A 19 -7.16 5.64 3.88
N ASN A 20 -8.42 6.03 3.68
CA ASN A 20 -9.16 6.83 4.66
C ASN A 20 -9.28 6.11 6.01
N SER A 21 -9.51 4.79 5.99
CA SER A 21 -9.59 3.96 7.19
C SER A 21 -8.25 3.89 7.93
N LEU A 22 -7.12 3.84 7.21
CA LEU A 22 -5.78 3.87 7.82
C LEU A 22 -5.63 5.12 8.69
N PHE A 23 -5.83 6.31 8.14
CA PHE A 23 -5.65 7.56 8.88
C PHE A 23 -6.75 7.83 9.91
N LYS A 24 -7.96 7.33 9.69
CA LYS A 24 -9.03 7.40 10.70
C LYS A 24 -8.69 6.59 11.95
N ASN A 25 -8.16 5.38 11.77
CA ASN A 25 -7.87 4.46 12.89
C ASN A 25 -6.46 4.68 13.48
N PHE A 26 -5.54 5.21 12.66
CA PHE A 26 -4.16 5.51 13.02
C PHE A 26 -3.82 6.94 12.57
N PRO A 27 -4.33 7.99 13.24
CA PRO A 27 -4.11 9.38 12.85
C PRO A 27 -2.64 9.78 12.77
N ASP A 28 -1.81 9.16 13.62
CA ASP A 28 -0.36 9.38 13.67
C ASP A 28 0.44 8.38 12.82
N PHE A 29 -0.21 7.71 11.85
CA PHE A 29 0.47 6.75 10.99
C PHE A 29 1.67 7.40 10.29
N LYS A 30 2.83 6.77 10.46
CA LYS A 30 4.07 7.12 9.76
C LYS A 30 4.47 5.95 8.89
N GLN A 31 4.65 6.20 7.60
CA GLN A 31 4.97 5.14 6.66
C GLN A 31 6.34 4.50 6.95
N ASN A 32 7.37 5.27 7.30
CA ASN A 32 8.73 4.77 7.56
C ASN A 32 9.19 3.77 6.47
N ASP A 33 9.56 2.55 6.87
CA ASP A 33 9.99 1.47 5.99
C ASP A 33 8.83 0.67 5.38
N THR A 34 7.62 0.82 5.91
CA THR A 34 6.42 0.15 5.40
C THR A 34 6.19 0.49 3.94
N LYS A 35 6.03 -0.54 3.12
CA LYS A 35 5.75 -0.41 1.69
C LYS A 35 4.26 -0.29 1.46
N ILE A 36 3.86 0.64 0.60
CA ILE A 36 2.47 0.81 0.21
C ILE A 36 2.25 0.22 -1.18
N ALA A 37 1.32 -0.71 -1.26
CA ALA A 37 0.85 -1.30 -2.50
C ALA A 37 -0.58 -0.85 -2.80
N VAL A 38 -0.84 -0.34 -4.01
CA VAL A 38 -2.16 0.16 -4.40
C VAL A 38 -2.67 -0.56 -5.64
N TYR A 39 -3.95 -0.93 -5.61
CA TYR A 39 -4.66 -1.49 -6.76
C TYR A 39 -5.70 -0.50 -7.32
N GLY A 40 -5.52 -0.08 -8.58
CA GLY A 40 -6.43 0.81 -9.32
C GLY A 40 -6.07 2.30 -9.24
N ILE A 41 -6.51 3.07 -10.24
CA ILE A 41 -6.21 4.51 -10.39
C ILE A 41 -6.75 5.32 -9.21
N THR A 42 -8.00 5.07 -8.80
CA THR A 42 -8.62 5.84 -7.71
C THR A 42 -7.92 5.60 -6.37
N THR A 43 -7.47 4.37 -6.11
CA THR A 43 -6.68 4.05 -4.91
C THR A 43 -5.29 4.69 -4.95
N HIS A 44 -4.67 4.75 -6.14
CA HIS A 44 -3.40 5.44 -6.36
C HIS A 44 -3.52 6.94 -6.03
N GLU A 45 -4.50 7.63 -6.62
CA GLU A 45 -4.76 9.05 -6.35
C GLU A 45 -5.05 9.31 -4.86
N ALA A 46 -5.83 8.45 -4.21
CA ALA A 46 -6.12 8.58 -2.78
C ALA A 46 -4.86 8.46 -1.92
N ALA A 47 -3.93 7.55 -2.27
CA ALA A 47 -2.66 7.41 -1.56
C ALA A 47 -1.73 8.61 -1.80
N GLU A 48 -1.65 9.13 -3.03
CA GLU A 48 -0.88 10.35 -3.34
C GLU A 48 -1.43 11.57 -2.58
N ASN A 49 -2.75 11.77 -2.59
CA ASN A 49 -3.40 12.85 -1.85
C ASN A 49 -3.20 12.76 -0.33
N ALA A 50 -3.01 11.54 0.20
CA ALA A 50 -2.67 11.29 1.59
C ALA A 50 -1.17 11.37 1.89
N ASN A 51 -0.34 11.81 0.93
CA ASN A 51 1.12 11.90 1.02
C ASN A 51 1.82 10.57 1.33
N LEU A 52 1.25 9.45 0.89
CA LEU A 52 1.89 8.14 0.98
C LEU A 52 2.82 7.93 -0.22
N ARG A 53 4.03 7.43 0.05
CA ARG A 53 4.92 6.92 -1.00
C ARG A 53 4.37 5.58 -1.48
N ILE A 54 4.01 5.52 -2.76
CA ILE A 54 3.53 4.28 -3.40
C ILE A 54 4.75 3.48 -3.87
N ASP A 55 4.99 2.32 -3.25
CA ASP A 55 6.12 1.44 -3.57
C ASP A 55 5.75 0.39 -4.63
N ILE A 56 4.48 -0.02 -4.66
CA ILE A 56 3.96 -1.07 -5.54
C ILE A 56 2.62 -0.61 -6.12
N SER A 57 2.44 -0.75 -7.44
CA SER A 57 1.20 -0.37 -8.11
C SER A 57 0.78 -1.41 -9.14
N ALA A 58 -0.52 -1.68 -9.17
CA ALA A 58 -1.21 -2.48 -10.17
C ALA A 58 -2.64 -1.92 -10.37
N PRO A 59 -3.35 -2.25 -11.46
CA PRO A 59 -2.80 -2.79 -12.69
C PRO A 59 -1.93 -1.74 -13.42
N LYS A 60 -0.90 -2.20 -14.14
CA LYS A 60 -0.12 -1.39 -15.09
C LYS A 60 0.43 -2.29 -16.22
N PRO A 61 0.97 -1.72 -17.32
CA PRO A 61 1.57 -2.53 -18.39
C PRO A 61 2.58 -3.54 -17.84
N GLY A 62 2.37 -4.83 -18.14
CA GLY A 62 3.20 -5.93 -17.66
C GLY A 62 2.97 -6.37 -16.20
N LEU A 63 2.07 -5.73 -15.46
CA LEU A 63 1.66 -6.10 -14.09
C LEU A 63 0.14 -5.94 -13.92
N PRO A 64 -0.68 -6.85 -14.47
CA PRO A 64 -2.13 -6.68 -14.49
C PRO A 64 -2.83 -7.09 -13.18
N SER A 65 -2.12 -7.72 -12.23
CA SER A 65 -2.67 -8.11 -10.93
C SER A 65 -1.76 -7.70 -9.78
N MET A 66 -2.35 -7.53 -8.59
CA MET A 66 -1.59 -7.23 -7.38
C MET A 66 -0.65 -8.39 -7.00
N SER A 67 -1.07 -9.65 -7.16
CA SER A 67 -0.22 -10.80 -6.89
C SER A 67 1.06 -10.80 -7.73
N MET A 68 0.95 -10.49 -9.04
CA MET A 68 2.13 -10.37 -9.90
C MET A 68 3.01 -9.17 -9.53
N ALA A 69 2.40 -8.04 -9.15
CA ALA A 69 3.16 -6.87 -8.72
C ALA A 69 3.95 -7.14 -7.43
N LEU A 70 3.35 -7.84 -6.47
CA LEU A 70 4.00 -8.27 -5.23
C LEU A 70 5.12 -9.28 -5.51
N GLU A 71 4.86 -10.32 -6.32
CA GLU A 71 5.86 -11.31 -6.70
C GLU A 71 7.09 -10.65 -7.36
N LYS A 72 6.86 -9.77 -8.33
CA LYS A 72 7.94 -9.03 -9.00
C LYS A 72 8.72 -8.14 -8.01
N TYR A 73 8.03 -7.46 -7.09
CA TYR A 73 8.69 -6.59 -6.12
C TYR A 73 9.57 -7.37 -5.13
N ILE A 74 9.05 -8.48 -4.60
CA ILE A 74 9.74 -9.31 -3.60
C ILE A 74 10.93 -10.03 -4.23
N THR A 75 10.77 -10.58 -5.44
CA THR A 75 11.85 -11.32 -6.12
C THR A 75 12.97 -10.42 -6.64
N ALA A 76 12.69 -9.16 -6.99
CA ALA A 76 13.70 -8.21 -7.43
C ALA A 76 14.64 -7.71 -6.32
N LYS A 77 14.34 -8.01 -5.04
CA LYS A 77 15.13 -7.60 -3.87
C LYS A 77 16.04 -8.70 -3.29
N LYS A 78 16.31 -9.76 -4.06
CA LYS A 78 17.34 -10.75 -3.70
C LYS A 78 18.75 -10.25 -4.00
#